data_AF-A0A101UAU2-F1
#
_entry.id   AF-A0A101UAU2-F1
#
_cell.length_a   1.000
_cell.length_b   1.000
_cell.length_c   1.000
_cell.angle_alpha   90.00
_cell.angle_beta   90.00
_cell.angle_gamma   90.00
#
_symmetry.space_group_name_H-M   'P 1'
#
loop_
_entity.id
_entity.type
_entity.pdbx_description
1 polymer ?
#
loop_
_entity_poly.entity_id
_entity_poly.type
_entity_poly.pdbx_seq_one_letter_code
_entity_poly.pdbx_strand_id
1 'polypeptide(L)'
;MDEQSAVAPVQIPARAHAVGPGWQELLIRLHHQLCTLDPGYVLTGLKEKLGGLRVQVEAEGADRSSLRDAVAAAEAESVRTCEFCGAPGGVRTRNDVPGGWRMTVCDTCHGAWSAHDLMIIHGAVRDRRG
;
A
#
# COMPACT_ATOMS: atom_id res chain seq x y z
N MET A 1 31.69 23.49 11.47
CA MET A 1 31.91 22.33 10.57
C MET A 1 30.99 21.27 11.12
N ASP A 2 29.70 21.48 10.86
CA ASP A 2 28.64 20.67 11.44
C ASP A 2 28.29 19.62 10.42
N GLU A 3 28.88 18.45 10.66
CA GLU A 3 28.64 17.20 9.99
C GLU A 3 27.17 16.85 10.17
N GLN A 4 26.35 17.35 9.24
CA GLN A 4 24.96 16.97 9.09
C GLN A 4 24.95 15.46 8.85
N SER A 5 24.65 14.72 9.92
CA SER A 5 24.28 13.32 9.86
C SER A 5 23.02 13.21 8.99
N ALA A 6 23.22 13.09 7.68
CA ALA A 6 22.16 12.88 6.72
C ALA A 6 21.53 11.52 6.99
N VAL A 7 20.40 11.52 7.69
CA VAL A 7 19.56 10.33 7.82
C VAL A 7 19.10 9.96 6.41
N ALA A 8 19.33 8.71 6.01
CA ALA A 8 18.91 8.23 4.70
C ALA A 8 17.40 8.48 4.50
N PRO A 9 16.95 8.87 3.29
CA PRO A 9 15.56 9.16 3.04
C PRO A 9 14.71 7.91 3.34
N VAL A 10 13.60 8.10 4.06
CA VAL A 10 12.65 7.01 4.29
C VAL A 10 11.98 6.68 2.95
N GLN A 11 12.08 5.43 2.51
CA GLN A 11 11.50 4.97 1.25
C GLN A 11 10.45 3.87 1.47
N ILE A 12 9.75 3.49 0.40
CA ILE A 12 8.60 2.57 0.44
C ILE A 12 8.89 1.26 1.19
N PRO A 13 9.99 0.53 0.92
CA PRO A 13 10.24 -0.75 1.58
C PRO A 13 10.27 -0.65 3.11
N ALA A 14 10.78 0.46 3.67
CA ALA A 14 10.85 0.68 5.11
C ALA A 14 9.48 0.82 5.79
N ARG A 15 8.43 1.14 5.01
CA ARG A 15 7.06 1.41 5.52
C ARG A 15 6.01 0.45 4.96
N ALA A 16 6.39 -0.53 4.14
CA ALA A 16 5.44 -1.43 3.47
C ALA A 16 4.54 -2.23 4.44
N HIS A 17 4.96 -2.40 5.70
CA HIS A 17 4.16 -3.01 6.77
C HIS A 17 2.92 -2.20 7.17
N ALA A 18 2.79 -0.95 6.71
CA ALA A 18 1.66 -0.08 7.02
C ALA A 18 0.37 -0.45 6.29
N VAL A 19 0.44 -1.34 5.29
CA VAL A 19 -0.70 -1.81 4.49
C VAL A 19 -0.63 -3.33 4.32
N GLY A 20 -1.68 -3.93 3.75
CA GLY A 20 -1.73 -5.37 3.56
C GLY A 20 -0.66 -5.96 2.63
N PRO A 21 -0.25 -7.22 2.89
CA PRO A 21 0.83 -7.88 2.15
C PRO A 21 0.46 -8.17 0.69
N GLY A 22 -0.83 -8.18 0.34
CA GLY A 22 -1.27 -8.34 -1.04
C GLY A 22 -0.85 -7.19 -1.96
N TRP A 23 -0.46 -6.04 -1.41
CA TRP A 23 0.05 -4.91 -2.19
C TRP A 23 1.58 -4.83 -2.23
N GLN A 24 2.32 -5.79 -1.66
CA GLN A 24 3.79 -5.72 -1.61
C GLN A 24 4.43 -5.63 -3.00
N GLU A 25 4.00 -6.48 -3.94
CA GLU A 25 4.51 -6.44 -5.32
C GLU A 25 4.22 -5.11 -6.02
N LEU A 26 3.04 -4.53 -5.78
CA LEU A 26 2.68 -3.21 -6.28
C LEU A 26 3.59 -2.13 -5.69
N LEU A 27 3.87 -2.19 -4.39
CA LEU A 27 4.77 -1.25 -3.70
C LEU A 27 6.23 -1.39 -4.14
N ILE A 28 6.71 -2.60 -4.40
CA ILE A 28 8.06 -2.86 -4.91
C ILE A 28 8.20 -2.27 -6.32
N ARG A 29 7.23 -2.51 -7.21
CA ARG A 29 7.23 -1.91 -8.55
C ARG A 29 7.20 -0.39 -8.50
N LEU A 30 6.34 0.18 -7.66
CA LEU A 30 6.30 1.62 -7.45
C LEU A 30 7.64 2.16 -6.93
N HIS A 31 8.26 1.51 -5.95
CA HIS A 31 9.57 1.90 -5.43
C HIS A 31 10.63 1.95 -6.53
N HIS A 32 10.74 0.92 -7.36
CA HIS A 32 11.71 0.89 -8.46
C HIS A 32 11.47 2.00 -9.50
N GLN A 33 10.20 2.27 -9.83
CA GLN A 33 9.85 3.38 -10.72
C GLN A 33 10.24 4.73 -10.11
N LEU A 34 9.93 4.96 -8.83
CA LEU A 34 10.31 6.19 -8.15
C LEU A 34 11.83 6.35 -8.05
N CYS A 35 12.58 5.29 -7.74
CA CYS A 35 14.05 5.34 -7.74
C CYS A 35 14.66 5.63 -9.10
N THR A 36 14.00 5.22 -10.20
CA THR A 36 14.46 5.54 -11.56
C THR A 36 14.26 7.02 -11.87
N LEU A 37 13.20 7.63 -11.34
CA LEU A 37 12.89 9.04 -11.52
C LEU A 37 13.72 9.95 -10.59
N ASP A 38 13.79 9.58 -9.31
CA ASP A 38 14.56 10.24 -8.27
C ASP A 38 15.02 9.21 -7.23
N PRO A 39 16.30 8.79 -7.24
CA PRO A 39 16.84 7.91 -6.22
C PRO A 39 16.74 8.47 -4.79
N GLY A 40 16.66 9.80 -4.64
CA GLY A 40 16.56 10.53 -3.39
C GLY A 40 15.14 10.83 -2.93
N TYR A 41 14.10 10.27 -3.57
CA TYR A 41 12.72 10.52 -3.15
C TYR A 41 12.50 10.15 -1.68
N VAL A 42 11.69 10.97 -1.00
CA VAL A 42 11.33 10.79 0.41
C VAL A 42 9.86 10.40 0.49
N LEU A 43 9.56 9.27 1.14
CA LEU A 43 8.21 8.87 1.48
C LEU A 43 7.70 9.64 2.70
N THR A 44 6.66 10.44 2.52
CA THR A 44 6.02 11.22 3.59
C THR A 44 4.71 10.61 4.08
N GLY A 45 4.11 9.70 3.30
CA GLY A 45 2.88 9.00 3.70
C GLY A 45 2.64 7.70 2.93
N LEU A 46 2.23 6.66 3.66
CA LEU A 46 1.80 5.36 3.12
C LEU A 46 0.73 4.78 4.04
N LYS A 47 -0.48 4.56 3.52
CA LYS A 47 -1.64 4.06 4.29
C LYS A 47 -2.71 3.49 3.37
N GLU A 48 -3.61 2.67 3.89
CA GLU A 48 -4.89 2.44 3.25
C GLU A 48 -5.86 3.61 3.47
N LYS A 49 -6.74 3.84 2.50
CA LYS A 49 -7.82 4.82 2.60
C LYS A 49 -8.99 4.42 1.71
N LEU A 50 -10.15 4.21 2.33
CA LEU A 50 -11.42 3.90 1.64
C LEU A 50 -11.35 2.71 0.67
N GLY A 51 -10.54 1.70 1.00
CA GLY A 51 -10.31 0.51 0.20
C GLY A 51 -9.19 0.61 -0.84
N GLY A 52 -8.53 1.76 -0.98
CA GLY A 52 -7.36 1.91 -1.85
C GLY A 52 -6.09 2.29 -1.08
N LEU A 53 -4.97 2.23 -1.79
CA LEU A 53 -3.68 2.73 -1.34
C LEU A 53 -3.64 4.27 -1.42
N ARG A 54 -2.98 4.91 -0.45
CA ARG A 54 -2.60 6.33 -0.51
C ARG A 54 -1.09 6.45 -0.33
N VAL A 55 -0.40 7.06 -1.30
CA VAL A 55 1.04 7.30 -1.24
C VAL A 55 1.34 8.79 -1.39
N GLN A 56 2.24 9.31 -0.56
CA GLN A 56 2.74 10.68 -0.64
C GLN A 56 4.26 10.66 -0.61
N VAL A 57 4.87 11.32 -1.61
CA VAL A 57 6.33 11.40 -1.76
C VAL A 57 6.77 12.83 -2.05
N GLU A 58 7.98 13.15 -1.64
CA GLU A 58 8.71 14.38 -1.95
C GLU A 58 9.95 14.05 -2.77
N ALA A 59 10.34 14.96 -3.65
CA ALA A 59 11.46 14.82 -4.56
C ALA A 59 11.96 16.22 -4.95
N GLU A 60 13.28 16.41 -5.02
CA GLU A 60 13.89 17.72 -5.27
C GLU A 60 14.30 17.90 -6.74
N GLY A 61 14.68 16.82 -7.43
CA GLY A 61 15.26 16.88 -8.79
C GLY A 61 14.40 16.26 -9.90
N ALA A 62 13.36 15.52 -9.57
CA ALA A 62 12.56 14.80 -10.56
C ALA A 62 11.46 15.63 -11.24
N ASP A 63 11.05 15.14 -12.41
CA ASP A 63 9.79 15.51 -13.01
C ASP A 63 8.63 15.11 -12.07
N ARG A 64 8.09 16.12 -11.39
CA ARG A 64 6.95 15.98 -10.46
C ARG A 64 5.72 15.41 -11.14
N SER A 65 5.55 15.57 -12.46
CA SER A 65 4.42 14.98 -13.18
C SER A 65 4.57 13.47 -13.32
N SER A 66 5.73 12.97 -13.76
CA SER A 66 6.02 11.54 -13.82
C SER A 66 5.93 10.84 -12.45
N LEU A 67 6.40 11.48 -11.36
CA LEU A 67 6.19 10.96 -10.00
C LEU A 67 4.70 10.90 -9.63
N ARG A 68 3.98 11.99 -9.96
CA ARG A 68 2.51 12.12 -10.02
C ARG A 68 1.85 10.83 -10.53
N ASP A 69 2.22 10.51 -11.76
CA ASP A 69 1.56 9.50 -12.57
C ASP A 69 1.91 8.08 -12.10
N ALA A 70 3.17 7.84 -11.70
CA ALA A 70 3.58 6.56 -11.12
C ALA A 70 2.79 6.25 -9.83
N VAL A 71 2.66 7.23 -8.93
CA VAL A 71 1.85 7.09 -7.72
C VAL A 71 0.37 6.88 -8.07
N ALA A 72 -0.19 7.68 -8.97
CA ALA A 72 -1.60 7.57 -9.35
C ALA A 72 -1.92 6.21 -9.99
N ALA A 73 -1.03 5.65 -10.80
CA ALA A 73 -1.17 4.33 -11.39
C ALA A 73 -1.20 3.22 -10.30
N ALA A 74 -0.31 3.31 -9.32
CA ALA A 74 -0.26 2.38 -8.19
C ALA A 74 -1.52 2.50 -7.29
N GLU A 75 -1.97 3.72 -6.98
CA GLU A 75 -3.22 3.96 -6.24
C GLU A 75 -4.42 3.38 -7.03
N ALA A 76 -4.47 3.57 -8.34
CA ALA A 76 -5.52 3.01 -9.19
C ALA A 76 -5.46 1.48 -9.30
N GLU A 77 -4.29 0.85 -9.29
CA GLU A 77 -4.16 -0.61 -9.29
C GLU A 77 -4.62 -1.23 -7.96
N SER A 78 -4.34 -0.56 -6.84
CA SER A 78 -4.66 -1.07 -5.49
C SER A 78 -6.14 -1.37 -5.30
N VAL A 79 -7.05 -0.56 -5.88
CA VAL A 79 -8.51 -0.74 -5.74
C VAL A 79 -9.08 -1.93 -6.53
N ARG A 80 -8.21 -2.65 -7.27
CA ARG A 80 -8.53 -3.90 -7.99
C ARG A 80 -7.67 -5.08 -7.51
N THR A 81 -6.84 -4.88 -6.50
CA THR A 81 -5.89 -5.87 -5.99
C THR A 81 -6.22 -6.21 -4.55
N CYS A 82 -6.41 -7.49 -4.24
CA CYS A 82 -6.74 -7.93 -2.90
C CYS A 82 -5.63 -7.57 -1.91
N GLU A 83 -5.96 -6.83 -0.88
CA GLU A 83 -5.02 -6.35 0.13
C GLU A 83 -4.42 -7.48 0.99
N PHE A 84 -5.11 -8.63 1.10
CA PHE A 84 -4.60 -9.80 1.82
C PHE A 84 -3.61 -10.64 1.00
N CYS A 85 -3.93 -10.96 -0.26
CA CYS A 85 -3.20 -11.97 -1.02
C CYS A 85 -2.69 -11.54 -2.39
N GLY A 86 -3.05 -10.34 -2.87
CA GLY A 86 -2.61 -9.81 -4.16
C GLY A 86 -3.41 -10.32 -5.38
N ALA A 87 -4.35 -11.24 -5.19
CA ALA A 87 -5.23 -11.69 -6.26
C ALA A 87 -6.18 -10.55 -6.74
N PRO A 88 -6.74 -10.61 -7.96
CA PRO A 88 -7.76 -9.67 -8.38
C PRO A 88 -8.94 -9.59 -7.40
N GLY A 89 -9.39 -8.37 -7.12
CA GLY A 89 -10.45 -8.12 -6.16
C GLY A 89 -11.17 -6.80 -6.43
N GLY A 90 -12.01 -6.39 -5.48
CA GLY A 90 -12.70 -5.11 -5.55
C GLY A 90 -12.99 -4.56 -4.16
N VAL A 91 -13.34 -3.27 -4.11
CA VAL A 91 -13.72 -2.62 -2.85
C VAL A 91 -14.99 -3.27 -2.29
N ARG A 92 -14.93 -3.70 -1.03
CA ARG A 92 -16.02 -4.32 -0.27
C ARG A 92 -16.04 -3.80 1.17
N THR A 93 -17.20 -3.87 1.81
CA THR A 93 -17.34 -3.86 3.27
C THR A 93 -17.54 -5.30 3.75
N ARG A 94 -17.34 -5.55 5.04
CA ARG A 94 -17.71 -6.86 5.60
C ARG A 94 -19.23 -7.08 5.56
N ASN A 95 -19.63 -8.35 5.58
CA ASN A 95 -21.04 -8.74 5.59
C ASN A 95 -21.75 -8.46 6.92
N ASP A 96 -21.03 -8.54 8.03
CA ASP A 96 -21.55 -8.36 9.39
C ASP A 96 -21.75 -6.89 9.78
N VAL A 97 -21.02 -5.97 9.14
CA VAL A 97 -21.14 -4.51 9.33
C VAL A 97 -21.27 -3.79 7.98
N PRO A 98 -22.47 -3.80 7.37
CA PRO A 98 -22.74 -3.04 6.15
C PRO A 98 -22.41 -1.55 6.34
N GLY A 99 -21.69 -0.95 5.38
CA GLY A 99 -21.27 0.46 5.46
C GLY A 99 -20.08 0.73 6.40
N GLY A 100 -19.49 -0.31 6.99
CA GLY A 100 -18.30 -0.21 7.84
C GLY A 100 -16.98 0.00 7.06
N TRP A 101 -15.89 -0.52 7.63
CA TRP A 101 -14.57 -0.42 7.03
C TRP A 101 -14.53 -0.99 5.60
N ARG A 102 -13.84 -0.30 4.69
CA ARG A 102 -13.71 -0.68 3.28
C ARG A 102 -12.31 -1.20 2.99
N MET A 103 -12.23 -2.34 2.31
CA MET A 103 -11.00 -2.94 1.82
C MET A 103 -11.17 -3.43 0.39
N THR A 104 -10.10 -3.47 -0.37
CA THR A 104 -10.10 -4.19 -1.66
C THR A 104 -9.74 -5.64 -1.42
N VAL A 105 -10.66 -6.54 -1.72
CA VAL A 105 -10.53 -7.98 -1.41
C VAL A 105 -11.09 -8.84 -2.54
N CYS A 106 -10.53 -10.04 -2.73
CA CYS A 106 -11.12 -11.09 -3.55
C CYS A 106 -12.23 -11.82 -2.78
N ASP A 107 -13.04 -12.61 -3.46
CA ASP A 107 -14.20 -13.29 -2.85
C ASP A 107 -13.79 -14.22 -1.70
N THR A 108 -12.70 -14.97 -1.87
CA THR A 108 -12.19 -15.88 -0.83
C THR A 108 -11.76 -15.13 0.43
N CYS A 109 -10.97 -14.05 0.28
CA CYS A 109 -10.52 -13.25 1.42
C CYS A 109 -11.67 -12.46 2.02
N HIS A 110 -12.65 -12.01 1.22
CA HIS A 110 -13.84 -11.30 1.71
C HIS A 110 -14.68 -12.16 2.63
N GLY A 111 -14.92 -13.43 2.29
CA GLY A 111 -15.65 -14.36 3.14
C GLY A 111 -14.97 -14.57 4.49
N ALA A 112 -13.67 -14.86 4.48
CA ALA A 112 -12.91 -15.09 5.70
C ALA A 112 -12.73 -13.82 6.56
N TRP A 113 -12.49 -12.67 5.94
CA TRP A 113 -12.44 -11.38 6.63
C TRP A 113 -13.79 -11.01 7.26
N SER A 114 -14.90 -11.25 6.55
CA SER A 114 -16.25 -11.04 7.09
C SER A 114 -16.55 -11.95 8.28
N ALA A 115 -16.01 -13.17 8.27
CA ALA A 115 -16.10 -14.11 9.40
C ALA A 115 -15.11 -13.81 10.55
N HIS A 116 -14.26 -12.78 10.41
CA HIS A 116 -13.16 -12.46 11.34
C HIS A 116 -12.07 -13.55 11.46
N ASP A 117 -11.98 -14.41 10.46
CA ASP A 117 -10.95 -15.45 10.36
C ASP A 117 -9.64 -14.89 9.82
N LEU A 118 -9.70 -13.86 8.97
CA LEU A 118 -8.54 -13.17 8.42
C LEU A 118 -8.45 -11.73 8.92
N MET A 119 -7.24 -11.31 9.31
CA MET A 119 -6.91 -9.92 9.63
C MET A 119 -5.51 -9.56 9.12
N ILE A 120 -5.28 -8.27 8.83
CA ILE A 120 -3.93 -7.74 8.60
C ILE A 120 -3.45 -7.13 9.90
N ILE A 121 -2.29 -7.55 10.37
CA ILE A 121 -1.63 -7.03 11.58
C ILE A 121 -0.20 -6.70 11.21
N HIS A 122 0.17 -5.41 11.26
CA HIS A 122 1.50 -4.91 10.88
C HIS A 122 1.96 -5.44 9.51
N GLY A 123 1.06 -5.40 8.52
CA GLY A 123 1.35 -5.80 7.14
C GLY A 123 1.47 -7.30 6.90
N ALA A 124 1.12 -8.14 7.88
CA ALA A 124 1.05 -9.59 7.73
C ALA A 124 -0.39 -10.08 7.88
N VAL A 125 -0.77 -11.09 7.07
CA VAL A 125 -2.04 -11.79 7.26
C VAL A 125 -1.94 -12.70 8.48
N ARG A 126 -2.92 -12.61 9.36
CA ARG A 126 -3.17 -13.56 10.44
C ARG A 126 -4.44 -14.32 10.12
N ASP A 127 -4.31 -15.64 10.00
CA ASP A 127 -5.42 -16.56 9.82
C ASP A 127 -5.71 -17.25 11.16
N ARG A 128 -6.98 -17.24 11.57
CA ARG A 128 -7.45 -17.91 12.78
C ARG A 128 -7.90 -19.35 12.51
N ARG A 129 -7.96 -19.76 11.24
CA ARG A 129 -8.37 -21.10 10.82
C ARG A 129 -7.24 -22.12 10.87
N GLY A 130 -5.99 -21.68 10.94
CA GLY A 130 -4.79 -22.54 11.01
C GLY A 130 -3.50 -21.77 10.79
#